data_AF-A0A0D7KJ51-F1
#
_entry.id   AF-A0A0D7KJ51-F1
#
_cell.length_a   1.000
_cell.length_b   1.000
_cell.length_c   1.000
_cell.angle_alpha   90.00
_cell.angle_beta   90.00
_cell.angle_gamma   90.00
#
_symmetry.space_group_name_H-M   'P 1'
#
loop_
_entity.id
_entity.type
_entity.pdbx_description
1 polymer ?
#
loop_
_entity_poly.entity_id
_entity_poly.type
_entity_poly.pdbx_seq_one_letter_code
_entity_poly.pdbx_strand_id
1 'polypeptide(L)' 'MVNTASHEEGIVPVVGVIMGSKSDWDTMKKACEVLEEMGVAYEKQVVSAHRMPDEMFRYA' A
#
# COMPACT_ATOMS: atom_id res chain seq x y z
N MET A 1 34.69 2.83 20.31
CA MET A 1 33.44 3.61 20.18
C MET A 1 32.64 2.96 19.06
N VAL A 2 31.68 2.11 19.41
CA VAL A 2 30.72 1.55 18.43
C VAL A 2 29.68 2.63 18.19
N ASN A 3 29.56 3.11 16.96
CA ASN A 3 28.51 4.04 16.58
C ASN A 3 27.26 3.23 16.27
N THR A 4 26.36 3.17 17.25
CA THR A 4 25.02 2.61 17.13
C THR A 4 24.15 3.63 16.40
N ALA A 5 24.10 3.56 15.07
CA ALA A 5 23.07 4.23 14.30
C ALA A 5 22.00 3.17 13.95
N SER A 6 21.01 3.05 14.83
CA SER A 6 19.78 2.32 14.54
C SER A 6 19.02 3.09 13.47
N HIS A 7 19.23 2.78 12.19
CA HIS A 7 18.28 3.15 11.16
C HIS A 7 17.09 2.21 11.29
N GLU A 8 16.00 2.69 11.89
CA GLU A 8 14.68 2.18 11.53
C GLU A 8 14.43 2.61 10.09
N GLU A 9 14.93 1.83 9.13
CA GLU A 9 14.47 1.93 7.75
C GLU A 9 13.00 1.53 7.76
N GLY A 10 12.12 2.52 7.82
CA GLY A 10 10.68 2.32 7.64
C GLY A 10 10.49 1.55 6.34
N ILE A 11 9.78 0.43 6.42
CA ILE A 11 9.52 -0.45 5.28
C ILE A 11 8.89 0.39 4.16
N VAL A 12 9.66 0.67 3.11
CA VAL A 12 9.18 1.43 1.95
C VAL A 12 8.29 0.49 1.13
N PRO A 13 7.00 0.80 0.94
CA PRO A 13 6.12 -0.05 0.14
C PRO A 13 6.63 -0.09 -1.30
N VAL A 14 6.74 -1.30 -1.85
CA VAL A 14 7.12 -1.52 -3.26
C VAL A 14 5.92 -1.91 -4.13
N VAL A 15 4.77 -2.15 -3.49
CA VAL A 15 3.49 -2.45 -4.15
C VAL A 15 2.39 -1.55 -3.59
N GLY A 16 1.61 -0.95 -4.49
CA GLY A 16 0.39 -0.22 -4.14
C GLY A 16 -0.87 -1.05 -4.40
N VAL A 17 -1.70 -1.27 -3.38
CA VAL A 17 -3.00 -1.94 -3.49
C VAL A 17 -4.13 -0.92 -3.38
N ILE A 18 -4.58 -0.39 -4.51
CA ILE A 18 -5.68 0.59 -4.55
C ILE A 18 -7.03 -0.03 -4.88
N MET A 19 -8.09 0.59 -4.35
CA MET A 19 -9.46 0.15 -4.60
C MET A 19 -10.41 1.33 -4.77
N GLY A 20 -11.46 1.16 -5.56
CA GLY A 20 -12.39 2.25 -5.90
C GLY A 20 -13.33 2.63 -4.76
N SER A 21 -13.54 1.75 -3.79
CA SER A 21 -14.46 1.92 -2.66
C SER A 21 -14.10 1.01 -1.49
N LYS A 22 -14.63 1.31 -0.29
CA LYS A 22 -14.49 0.42 0.87
C LYS A 22 -15.18 -0.93 0.68
N SER A 23 -16.26 -0.98 -0.11
CA SER A 23 -16.97 -2.23 -0.42
C SER A 23 -16.13 -3.21 -1.23
N ASP A 24 -15.09 -2.74 -1.93
CA ASP A 24 -14.17 -3.62 -2.66
C ASP A 24 -13.22 -4.39 -1.73
N TRP A 25 -13.14 -4.00 -0.45
CA TRP A 25 -12.15 -4.53 0.50
C TRP A 25 -12.23 -6.05 0.69
N ASP A 26 -13.43 -6.63 0.70
CA ASP A 26 -13.58 -8.08 0.86
C ASP A 26 -12.94 -8.89 -0.28
N THR A 27 -12.79 -8.27 -1.45
CA THR A 27 -12.05 -8.86 -2.58
C THR A 27 -10.57 -8.48 -2.51
N MET A 28 -10.26 -7.20 -2.28
CA MET A 28 -8.89 -6.67 -2.35
C MET A 28 -7.98 -7.13 -1.20
N LYS A 29 -8.53 -7.50 -0.04
CA LYS A 29 -7.75 -8.02 1.08
C LYS A 29 -6.96 -9.29 0.73
N LYS A 30 -7.44 -10.09 -0.22
CA LYS A 30 -6.76 -11.31 -0.69
C LYS A 30 -5.41 -11.00 -1.35
N ALA A 31 -5.29 -9.86 -2.03
CA ALA A 31 -4.02 -9.43 -2.58
C ALA A 31 -3.02 -9.07 -1.48
N CYS A 32 -3.51 -8.41 -0.42
CA CYS A 32 -2.70 -8.07 0.76
C CYS A 32 -2.19 -9.32 1.47
N GLU A 33 -3.06 -10.31 1.70
CA GLU A 33 -2.71 -11.60 2.32
C GLU A 33 -1.56 -12.30 1.57
N VAL A 34 -1.59 -12.33 0.24
CA VAL A 34 -0.51 -12.91 -0.57
C VAL A 34 0.80 -12.12 -0.44
N LEU A 35 0.74 -10.78 -0.42
CA LEU A 35 1.93 -9.94 -0.24
C LEU A 35 2.55 -10.14 1.14
N GLU A 36 1.72 -10.31 2.18
CA GLU A 36 2.16 -10.64 3.55
C GLU A 36 2.86 -12.00 3.60
N GLU A 37 2.28 -13.04 3.00
CA GLU A 37 2.89 -14.37 2.92
C GLU A 37 4.25 -14.35 2.21
N MET A 38 4.41 -13.48 1.21
CA MET A 38 5.66 -13.31 0.47
C MET A 38 6.65 -12.35 1.17
N GLY A 39 6.27 -11.71 2.27
CA GLY A 39 7.07 -10.69 2.94
C GLY A 39 7.32 -9.44 2.10
N VAL A 40 6.43 -9.12 1.16
CA VAL A 40 6.53 -7.96 0.27
C VAL A 40 5.90 -6.74 0.93
N ALA A 41 6.67 -5.67 1.03
CA ALA A 41 6.20 -4.38 1.53
C ALA A 41 5.13 -3.77 0.61
N TYR A 42 3.98 -3.41 1.17
CA TYR A 42 2.88 -2.82 0.40
C TYR A 42 2.12 -1.75 1.19
N GLU A 43 1.42 -0.89 0.45
CA GLU A 43 0.44 0.06 0.98
C GLU A 43 -0.95 -0.23 0.42
N LYS A 44 -2.00 0.27 1.07
CA LYS A 44 -3.38 0.15 0.59
C LYS A 44 -4.17 1.44 0.77
N GLN A 45 -4.91 1.86 -0.26
CA GLN A 45 -5.68 3.10 -0.24
C GLN A 45 -6.97 2.98 -1.06
N VAL A 46 -7.99 3.76 -0.68
CA VAL A 46 -9.20 3.92 -1.49
C VAL A 46 -9.00 5.09 -2.45
N VAL A 47 -8.80 4.80 -3.73
CA VAL A 47 -8.59 5.78 -4.79
C VAL A 47 -9.62 5.54 -5.89
N SER A 48 -10.61 6.43 -6.00
CA SER A 48 -11.72 6.25 -6.94
C SER A 48 -11.52 7.06 -8.20
N ALA A 49 -11.27 6.39 -9.32
CA ALA A 49 -11.13 7.04 -10.63
C ALA A 49 -12.34 7.93 -11.02
N HIS A 50 -13.56 7.51 -10.67
CA HIS A 50 -14.78 8.23 -11.04
C HIS A 50 -15.18 9.34 -10.05
N ARG A 51 -14.86 9.20 -8.76
CA ARG A 51 -15.29 10.17 -7.73
C ARG A 51 -14.20 11.15 -7.33
N MET A 52 -12.94 10.75 -7.46
CA MET A 52 -11.77 11.52 -7.05
C MET A 52 -10.67 11.38 -8.13
N PRO A 53 -10.93 11.81 -9.38
CA PRO A 53 -9.99 11.64 -10.49
C PRO A 53 -8.63 12.29 -10.21
N ASP A 54 -8.61 13.47 -9.55
CA ASP A 54 -7.36 14.15 -9.21
C ASP A 54 -6.50 13.40 -8.18
N GLU A 55 -7.11 12.62 -7.30
CA GLU A 55 -6.38 11.74 -6.38
C GLU A 55 -5.82 10.53 -7.14
N MET A 56 -6.59 9.98 -8.08
CA MET A 56 -6.10 8.92 -8.97
C MET A 56 -4.89 9.38 -9.78
N PHE A 57 -4.94 10.57 -10.37
CA PHE A 57 -3.80 11.13 -11.11
C PHE A 57 -2.60 11.46 -10.23
N ARG A 58 -2.80 11.84 -8.97
CA ARG A 58 -1.69 12.06 -8.03
C ARG A 58 -1.06 10.75 -7.54
N TYR A 59 -1.83 9.67 -7.54
CA TYR A 59 -1.37 8.36 -7.11
C TYR A 59 -0.53 7.64 -8.17
N ALA A 60 -0.89 7.81 -9.45
CA ALA A 60 -0.26 7.15 -10.61
C ALA A 60 0.90 7.96 -11.20
#